data_AF-A0A6J4XMV0-F1
#
_entry.id   AF-A0A6J4XMV0-F1
#
_cell.length_a   1.000
_cell.length_b   1.000
_cell.length_c   1.000
_cell.angle_alpha   90.00
_cell.angle_beta   90.00
_cell.angle_gamma   90.00
#
_symmetry.space_group_name_H-M   'P 1'
#
loop_
_entity.id
_entity.type
_entity.pdbx_description
1 polymer ?
#
loop_
_entity_poly.entity_id
_entity_poly.type
_entity_poly.pdbx_seq_one_letter_code
_entity_poly.pdbx_strand_id
1 'polypeptide(L)'
;MKQARQKQPQISAHVSEGTKSKLDRLSQARGLRKAFVMEQALLYHFRALEELPEEAFLPPRLVLPQESFDKVVELVTNPLRPTEAMQELMDGVSDKTAAKE
;
A
#
# COMPACT_ATOMS: atom_id res chain seq x y z
N MET A 1 -11.30 -49.90 -10.01
CA MET A 1 -11.30 -48.47 -10.36
C MET A 1 -10.11 -47.81 -9.65
N LYS A 2 -9.04 -47.46 -10.39
CA LYS A 2 -7.90 -46.72 -9.83
C LYS A 2 -8.29 -45.25 -9.76
N GLN A 3 -8.49 -44.71 -8.56
CA GLN A 3 -8.66 -43.27 -8.39
C GLN A 3 -7.39 -42.58 -8.93
N ALA A 4 -7.55 -41.79 -10.00
CA ALA A 4 -6.49 -40.92 -10.46
C ALA A 4 -6.20 -39.93 -9.33
N ARG A 5 -5.01 -40.03 -8.72
CA ARG A 5 -4.52 -38.99 -7.78
C ARG A 5 -4.61 -37.66 -8.52
N GLN A 6 -5.51 -36.78 -8.10
CA GLN A 6 -5.54 -35.42 -8.60
C GLN A 6 -4.17 -34.80 -8.32
N LYS A 7 -3.46 -34.42 -9.39
CA LYS A 7 -2.18 -33.72 -9.28
C LYS A 7 -2.47 -32.36 -8.64
N GLN A 8 -1.78 -32.09 -7.54
CA GLN A 8 -1.79 -30.75 -6.98
C GLN A 8 -1.08 -29.80 -7.95
N PRO A 9 -1.67 -28.64 -8.29
CA PRO A 9 -1.03 -27.65 -9.13
C PRO A 9 0.26 -27.16 -8.46
N GLN A 10 1.33 -27.02 -9.25
CA GLN A 10 2.63 -26.55 -8.76
C GLN A 10 2.91 -25.16 -9.35
N ILE A 11 3.26 -24.21 -8.47
CA ILE A 11 3.68 -22.86 -8.84
C ILE A 11 5.17 -22.73 -8.55
N SER A 12 5.91 -22.12 -9.47
CA SER A 12 7.34 -21.82 -9.33
C SER A 12 7.63 -20.40 -9.76
N ALA A 13 8.41 -19.67 -8.97
CA ALA A 13 8.79 -18.28 -9.26
C ALA A 13 10.17 -17.98 -8.65
N HIS A 14 10.90 -17.06 -9.28
CA HIS A 14 12.09 -16.47 -8.67
C HIS A 14 11.68 -15.38 -7.69
N VAL A 15 12.31 -15.38 -6.52
CA VAL A 15 12.08 -14.38 -5.46
C VAL A 15 13.42 -13.81 -4.99
N SER A 16 13.40 -12.61 -4.43
CA SER A 16 14.60 -12.03 -3.83
C SER A 16 15.05 -12.83 -2.60
N GLU A 17 16.35 -12.75 -2.31
CA GLU A 17 16.94 -13.40 -1.14
C GLU A 17 16.31 -12.91 0.18
N GLY A 18 15.99 -11.62 0.25
CA GLY A 18 15.29 -11.02 1.38
C GLY A 18 13.90 -11.64 1.61
N THR A 19 13.13 -11.87 0.53
CA THR A 19 11.81 -12.49 0.61
C THR A 19 11.90 -13.96 1.02
N LYS A 20 12.83 -14.73 0.44
CA LYS A 20 13.09 -16.11 0.84
C LYS A 20 13.44 -16.21 2.34
N SER A 21 14.31 -15.33 2.81
CA SER A 21 14.73 -15.29 4.22
C SER A 21 13.56 -15.00 5.17
N LYS A 22 12.64 -14.09 4.78
CA LYS A 22 11.42 -13.80 5.55
C LYS A 22 10.49 -15.02 5.61
N LEU A 23 10.28 -15.70 4.48
CA LEU A 23 9.46 -16.92 4.42
C LEU A 23 10.02 -18.02 5.32
N ASP A 24 11.34 -18.23 5.27
CA ASP A 24 12.02 -19.26 6.05
C ASP A 24 11.89 -19.00 7.56
N ARG A 25 12.11 -17.76 8.00
CA ARG A 25 11.92 -17.36 9.41
C ARG A 25 10.49 -17.55 9.88
N LEU A 26 9.51 -17.15 9.06
CA LEU A 26 8.10 -17.25 9.42
C LEU A 26 7.63 -18.72 9.50
N SER A 27 8.09 -19.55 8.57
CA SER A 27 7.89 -21.00 8.56
C SER A 27 8.47 -21.65 9.82
N GLN A 28 9.71 -21.32 10.17
CA GLN A 28 10.38 -21.84 11.37
C GLN A 28 9.70 -21.39 12.66
N ALA A 29 9.43 -20.08 12.80
CA ALA A 29 8.86 -19.52 14.02
C ALA A 29 7.47 -20.06 14.35
N ARG A 30 6.68 -20.44 13.32
CA ARG A 30 5.33 -20.99 13.49
C ARG A 30 5.23 -22.50 13.30
N GLY A 31 6.33 -23.18 13.00
CA GLY A 31 6.33 -24.62 12.70
C GLY A 31 5.51 -25.00 11.47
N LEU A 32 5.30 -24.08 10.53
CA LEU A 32 4.45 -24.26 9.36
C LEU A 32 5.27 -24.63 8.13
N ARG A 33 4.70 -25.42 7.21
CA ARG A 33 5.33 -25.73 5.92
C ARG A 33 5.38 -24.47 5.05
N LYS A 34 6.51 -24.24 4.36
CA LYS A 34 6.67 -23.09 3.43
C LYS A 34 5.55 -23.03 2.38
N ALA A 35 5.18 -24.17 1.81
CA ALA A 35 4.07 -24.27 0.86
C ALA A 35 2.74 -23.78 1.46
N PHE A 36 2.45 -24.14 2.71
CA PHE A 36 1.24 -23.68 3.40
C PHE A 36 1.27 -22.16 3.63
N VAL A 37 2.43 -21.62 4.04
CA VAL A 37 2.60 -20.18 4.22
C VAL A 37 2.40 -19.42 2.90
N MET A 38 2.94 -19.94 1.79
CA MET A 38 2.76 -19.32 0.48
C MET A 38 1.30 -19.37 0.03
N GLU A 39 0.63 -20.51 0.20
CA GLU A 39 -0.79 -20.64 -0.14
C GLU A 39 -1.65 -19.63 0.64
N GLN A 40 -1.45 -19.53 1.96
CA GLN A 40 -2.18 -18.57 2.78
C GLN A 40 -1.87 -17.13 2.36
N ALA A 41 -0.61 -16.80 2.08
CA ALA A 41 -0.25 -15.46 1.63
C ALA A 41 -0.93 -15.08 0.31
N LEU A 42 -1.02 -16.00 -0.65
CA LEU A 42 -1.72 -15.79 -1.92
C LEU A 42 -3.22 -15.62 -1.71
N LEU A 43 -3.84 -16.47 -0.89
CA LEU A 43 -5.27 -16.37 -0.57
C LEU A 43 -5.61 -15.03 0.11
N TYR A 44 -4.79 -14.59 1.07
CA TYR A 44 -4.97 -13.29 1.70
C TYR A 44 -4.78 -12.14 0.71
N HIS A 45 -3.83 -12.26 -0.22
CA HIS A 45 -3.62 -11.24 -1.24
C HIS A 45 -4.82 -11.12 -2.19
N PHE A 46 -5.36 -12.24 -2.69
CA PHE A 46 -6.54 -12.23 -3.56
C PHE A 46 -7.76 -11.66 -2.87
N ARG A 47 -8.01 -12.08 -1.62
CA ARG A 47 -9.11 -11.53 -0.83
C ARG A 47 -8.98 -10.03 -0.64
N ALA A 48 -7.76 -9.56 -0.36
CA ALA A 48 -7.53 -8.14 -0.19
C ALA A 48 -7.86 -7.37 -1.48
N LEU A 49 -7.50 -7.89 -2.66
CA LEU A 49 -7.84 -7.28 -3.95
C LEU A 49 -9.35 -7.23 -4.25
N GLU A 50 -10.14 -8.14 -3.68
CA GLU A 50 -11.60 -8.11 -3.77
C GLU A 50 -12.23 -7.06 -2.84
N GLU A 51 -11.63 -6.85 -1.67
CA GLU A 51 -12.17 -5.97 -0.62
C GLU A 51 -11.68 -4.52 -0.75
N LEU A 52 -10.51 -4.30 -1.35
CA LEU A 52 -9.87 -2.99 -1.43
C LEU A 52 -9.63 -2.57 -2.88
N PRO A 53 -9.78 -1.28 -3.21
CA PRO A 53 -9.46 -0.77 -4.53
C PRO A 53 -7.94 -0.87 -4.79
N GLU A 54 -7.53 -1.00 -6.05
CA GLU A 54 -6.14 -1.31 -6.43
C GLU A 54 -5.13 -0.27 -5.90
N GLU A 55 -5.59 0.98 -5.77
CA GLU A 55 -4.81 2.11 -5.23
C GLU A 55 -4.45 1.94 -3.74
N ALA A 56 -5.12 1.02 -3.02
CA ALA A 56 -4.76 0.69 -1.64
C ALA A 56 -3.51 -0.20 -1.55
N PHE A 57 -3.18 -0.96 -2.61
CA PHE A 57 -2.04 -1.89 -2.62
C PHE A 57 -0.76 -1.27 -3.17
N LEU A 58 -0.91 -0.30 -4.07
CA LEU A 58 0.21 0.46 -4.62
C LEU A 58 0.25 1.82 -3.90
N PRO A 59 1.17 2.05 -2.95
CA PRO A 59 1.28 3.36 -2.35
C PRO A 59 1.57 4.36 -3.48
N PRO A 60 0.77 5.44 -3.60
CA PRO A 60 0.97 6.43 -4.64
C PRO A 60 2.39 6.99 -4.51
N ARG A 61 3.18 6.83 -5.58
CA ARG A 61 4.56 7.34 -5.63
C ARG A 61 4.57 8.66 -6.38
N LEU A 62 4.94 9.73 -5.69
CA LEU A 62 5.30 11.01 -6.30
C LEU A 62 6.81 11.01 -6.59
N VAL A 63 7.16 10.88 -7.87
CA VAL A 63 8.56 11.01 -8.31
C VAL A 63 8.82 12.46 -8.66
N LEU A 64 9.79 13.07 -7.98
CA LEU A 64 10.15 14.47 -8.15
C LEU A 64 11.56 14.59 -8.78
N PRO A 65 11.78 15.56 -9.66
CA PRO A 65 13.13 16.02 -9.98
C PRO A 65 13.85 16.50 -8.71
N GLN A 66 15.18 16.39 -8.68
CA GLN A 66 16.00 16.78 -7.52
C GLN A 66 15.67 18.19 -7.01
N GLU A 67 15.58 19.16 -7.92
CA GLU A 67 15.26 20.56 -7.58
C GLU A 67 13.90 20.73 -6.88
N SER A 68 12.90 19.94 -7.28
CA SER A 68 11.58 19.94 -6.65
C SER A 68 11.61 19.23 -5.31
N PHE A 69 12.39 18.15 -5.19
CA PHE A 69 12.56 17.42 -3.94
C PHE A 69 13.21 18.30 -2.87
N ASP A 70 14.27 19.05 -3.21
CA ASP A 70 14.97 19.93 -2.28
C ASP A 70 14.02 21.02 -1.71
N LYS A 71 13.14 21.57 -2.56
CA LYS A 71 12.09 22.52 -2.13
C LYS A 71 11.10 21.88 -1.16
N VAL A 72 10.66 20.65 -1.44
CA VAL A 72 9.74 19.92 -0.53
C VAL A 72 10.41 19.68 0.81
N VAL A 73 11.69 19.27 0.83
CA VAL A 73 12.45 19.06 2.07
C VAL A 73 12.53 20.35 2.89
N GLU A 74 12.81 21.49 2.24
CA GLU A 74 12.83 22.79 2.90
C GLU A 74 11.48 23.13 3.55
N LEU A 75 10.38 22.97 2.81
CA LEU A 75 9.01 23.26 3.28
C LEU A 75 8.56 22.34 4.42
N VAL A 76 8.97 21.07 4.41
CA VAL A 76 8.67 20.12 5.50
C VAL A 76 9.48 20.43 6.75
N THR A 77 10.74 20.83 6.58
CA THR A 77 11.65 21.15 7.70
C THR A 77 11.32 22.51 8.31
N ASN A 78 10.91 23.47 7.49
CA ASN A 78 10.54 24.82 7.89
C ASN A 78 9.17 25.20 7.32
N PRO A 79 8.07 24.79 7.98
CA PRO A 79 6.73 25.02 7.48
C PRO A 79 6.39 26.50 7.45
N LEU A 80 5.81 26.96 6.33
CA LEU A 80 5.28 28.31 6.23
C LEU A 80 4.03 28.46 7.08
N ARG A 81 3.79 29.70 7.53
CA ARG A 81 2.49 30.06 8.10
C ARG A 81 1.42 29.99 6.99
N PRO A 82 0.22 29.46 7.29
CA PRO A 82 -0.89 29.47 6.33
C PRO A 82 -1.18 30.89 5.85
N THR A 83 -1.39 31.06 4.56
CA THR A 83 -1.79 32.35 3.98
C THR A 83 -3.21 32.71 4.42
N GLU A 84 -3.56 34.00 4.38
CA GLU A 84 -4.93 34.46 4.70
C GLU A 84 -5.98 33.74 3.84
N ALA A 85 -5.74 33.60 2.53
CA ALA A 85 -6.63 32.86 1.63
C ALA A 85 -6.79 31.37 2.00
N MET A 86 -5.73 30.74 2.52
CA MET A 86 -5.81 29.35 3.01
C MET A 86 -6.61 29.27 4.31
N GLN A 87 -6.44 30.24 5.22
CA GLN A 87 -7.23 30.33 6.45
C GLN A 87 -8.71 30.52 6.13
N GLU A 88 -9.05 31.47 5.26
CA GLU A 88 -10.42 31.70 4.79
C GLU A 88 -11.03 30.45 4.12
N LEU A 89 -10.25 29.72 3.31
CA LEU A 89 -10.70 28.46 2.71
C LEU A 89 -10.99 27.38 3.77
N MET A 90 -10.11 27.24 4.76
CA MET A 90 -10.20 26.20 5.79
C MET A 90 -11.23 26.52 6.88
N ASP A 91 -11.48 27.81 7.16
CA ASP A 91 -12.54 28.30 8.05
C ASP A 91 -13.94 28.12 7.42
N GLY A 92 -13.98 27.70 6.15
CA GLY A 92 -15.18 27.55 5.35
C GLY A 92 -15.64 28.90 4.82
N VAL A 93 -16.12 28.89 3.57
CA VAL A 93 -16.84 30.05 3.03
C VAL A 93 -18.04 30.28 3.95
N SER A 94 -17.95 31.25 4.86
CA SER A 94 -19.14 31.84 5.43
C SER A 94 -19.93 32.34 4.24
N ASP A 95 -21.08 31.72 4.01
CA ASP A 95 -21.98 31.98 2.90
C ASP A 95 -22.57 33.39 3.07
N LYS A 96 -21.73 34.42 2.83
CA LYS A 96 -22.13 35.83 2.84
C LYS A 96 -22.92 36.20 1.59
N THR A 97 -23.17 35.23 0.71
CA THR A 97 -24.02 35.36 -0.48
C THR A 97 -25.50 35.11 -0.20
N ALA A 98 -25.88 34.56 0.95
CA ALA A 98 -27.29 34.30 1.31
C ALA A 98 -28.06 35.52 1.87
N ALA A 99 -27.47 36.71 1.93
CA ALA A 99 -28.08 37.90 2.55
C ALA A 99 -28.38 39.05 1.56
N LYS A 100 -28.61 38.74 0.29
CA LYS A 100 -29.23 39.67 -0.68
C LYS A 100 -30.36 38.97 -1.42
N GLU A 101 -31.46 38.74 -0.71
CA GLU A 101 -32.82 38.74 -1.28
C GLU A 101 -33.67 39.76 -0.51
#